data_AF-A0A7W7GYQ5-F1
#
_entry.id   AF-A0A7W7GYQ5-F1
#
_cell.length_a   1.000
_cell.length_b   1.000
_cell.length_c   1.000
_cell.angle_alpha   90.00
_cell.angle_beta   90.00
_cell.angle_gamma   90.00
#
_symmetry.space_group_name_H-M   'P 1'
#
loop_
_entity.id
_entity.type
_entity.pdbx_description
1 polymer ?
#
loop_
_entity_poly.entity_id
_entity_poly.type
_entity_poly.pdbx_seq_one_letter_code
_entity_poly.pdbx_strand_id
1 'polypeptide(L)'
;MGSGAPCGLWLALPAADYVFYDPGTTPLHAEHIVLHEIAHILCEHSAGPAFSHLFPDLDPELVVRALGRSGHTTADEREAEMLASMIRTAGVPERDDPLGRFATALGAHPL
;
A
#
# COMPACT_ATOMS: atom_id res chain seq x y z
N MET A 1 -15.38 -3.52 18.22
CA MET A 1 -13.98 -3.93 18.06
C MET A 1 -13.94 -5.02 17.00
N GLY A 2 -13.88 -4.64 15.73
CA GLY A 2 -13.61 -5.53 14.60
C GLY A 2 -12.26 -5.11 14.04
N SER A 3 -11.20 -5.72 14.56
CA SER A 3 -9.84 -5.53 14.06
C SER A 3 -9.70 -6.26 12.73
N GLY A 4 -9.41 -5.54 11.66
CA GLY A 4 -8.91 -6.13 10.42
C GLY A 4 -9.63 -5.68 9.15
N ALA A 5 -9.05 -4.70 8.48
CA ALA A 5 -9.06 -4.62 7.02
C ALA A 5 -7.74 -3.94 6.61
N PRO A 6 -7.07 -4.39 5.53
CA PRO A 6 -7.79 -4.85 4.35
C PRO A 6 -7.36 -6.17 3.67
N CYS A 7 -8.30 -6.72 2.91
CA CYS A 7 -8.19 -7.95 2.12
C CYS A 7 -7.52 -7.71 0.75
N GLY A 8 -6.33 -7.11 0.77
CA GLY A 8 -5.48 -7.01 -0.42
C GLY A 8 -4.92 -8.37 -0.82
N LEU A 9 -4.63 -8.51 -2.11
CA LEU A 9 -3.95 -9.69 -2.65
C LEU A 9 -2.87 -9.21 -3.61
N TRP A 10 -1.63 -9.60 -3.37
CA TRP A 10 -0.53 -9.45 -4.31
C TRP A 10 -0.12 -10.83 -4.87
N LEU A 11 -0.13 -10.95 -6.20
CA LEU A 11 0.42 -12.07 -6.95
C LEU A 11 1.65 -11.61 -7.74
N ALA A 12 2.81 -12.16 -7.42
CA ALA A 12 4.03 -11.93 -8.18
C ALA A 12 4.19 -13.00 -9.26
N LEU A 13 4.13 -12.61 -10.53
CA LEU A 13 4.40 -13.47 -11.68
C LEU A 13 5.74 -13.07 -12.34
N PRO A 14 6.36 -13.94 -13.17
CA PRO A 14 7.69 -13.67 -13.72
C PRO A 14 7.79 -12.41 -14.58
N ALA A 15 6.66 -11.95 -15.12
CA ALA A 15 6.59 -10.80 -16.01
C ALA A 15 5.88 -9.58 -15.39
N ALA A 16 5.18 -9.75 -14.25
CA ALA A 16 4.39 -8.67 -13.65
C ALA A 16 3.90 -9.02 -12.24
N ASP A 17 3.74 -7.98 -11.42
CA ASP A 17 3.05 -8.02 -10.14
C ASP A 17 1.60 -7.56 -10.29
N TYR A 18 0.67 -8.34 -9.75
CA TYR A 18 -0.75 -8.03 -9.76
C TYR A 18 -1.22 -7.73 -8.34
N VAL A 19 -1.83 -6.57 -8.15
CA VAL A 19 -2.42 -6.14 -6.88
C VAL A 19 -3.94 -6.10 -7.04
N PHE A 20 -4.64 -6.78 -6.14
CA PHE A 20 -6.09 -6.88 -6.11
C PHE A 20 -6.62 -6.31 -4.79
N TYR A 21 -7.82 -5.76 -4.86
CA TYR A 21 -8.57 -5.25 -3.72
C TYR A 21 -10.06 -5.58 -3.92
N ASP A 22 -10.83 -5.57 -2.84
CA ASP A 22 -12.28 -5.77 -2.93
C ASP A 22 -12.97 -4.52 -3.54
N PRO A 23 -13.68 -4.64 -4.67
CA PRO A 23 -14.38 -3.51 -5.30
C PRO A 23 -15.52 -2.95 -4.45
N GLY A 24 -15.98 -3.66 -3.41
CA GLY A 24 -16.93 -3.17 -2.42
C GLY A 24 -16.33 -2.20 -1.39
N THR A 25 -15.01 -2.02 -1.36
CA THR A 25 -14.34 -1.07 -0.46
C THR A 25 -14.48 0.37 -0.95
N THR A 26 -14.45 1.34 -0.02
CA THR A 26 -14.51 2.76 -0.42
C THR A 26 -13.25 3.15 -1.19
N PRO A 27 -13.29 4.15 -2.09
CA PRO A 27 -12.13 4.53 -2.89
C PRO A 27 -10.87 4.84 -2.07
N LEU A 28 -11.02 5.53 -0.94
CA LEU A 28 -9.93 5.82 -0.01
C LEU A 28 -9.32 4.54 0.59
N HIS A 29 -10.16 3.57 0.95
CA HIS A 29 -9.65 2.30 1.46
C HIS A 29 -9.00 1.48 0.36
N ALA A 30 -9.60 1.42 -0.85
CA ALA A 30 -9.02 0.75 -2.00
C ALA A 30 -7.63 1.31 -2.37
N GLU A 31 -7.48 2.64 -2.34
CA GLU A 31 -6.19 3.30 -2.54
C GLU A 31 -5.17 2.85 -1.48
N HIS A 32 -5.56 2.89 -0.21
CA HIS A 32 -4.70 2.48 0.88
C HIS A 32 -4.29 1.01 0.78
N ILE A 33 -5.21 0.12 0.37
CA ILE A 33 -4.93 -1.30 0.08
C ILE A 33 -3.83 -1.44 -0.95
N VAL A 34 -4.01 -0.77 -2.09
CA VAL A 34 -3.05 -0.87 -3.19
C VAL A 34 -1.68 -0.35 -2.76
N LEU A 35 -1.64 0.77 -2.03
CA LEU A 35 -0.38 1.32 -1.50
C LEU A 35 0.29 0.40 -0.48
N HIS A 36 -0.48 -0.29 0.35
CA HIS A 36 0.03 -1.28 1.31
C HIS A 36 0.69 -2.47 0.60
N GLU A 37 0.03 -3.04 -0.40
CA GLU A 37 0.59 -4.14 -1.20
C GLU A 37 1.84 -3.70 -1.98
N ILE A 38 1.84 -2.48 -2.54
CA ILE A 38 3.04 -1.90 -3.18
C ILE A 38 4.17 -1.71 -2.18
N ALA A 39 3.88 -1.30 -0.95
CA ALA A 39 4.90 -1.15 0.08
C ALA A 39 5.57 -2.49 0.41
N HIS A 40 4.83 -3.60 0.41
CA HIS A 40 5.43 -4.93 0.53
C HIS A 40 6.37 -5.29 -0.62
N ILE A 41 6.04 -4.89 -1.86
CA ILE A 41 6.92 -5.07 -3.02
C ILE A 41 8.20 -4.26 -2.85
N LEU A 42 8.07 -2.98 -2.51
CA LEU A 42 9.20 -2.04 -2.39
C LEU A 42 10.15 -2.38 -1.24
N CYS A 43 9.63 -2.90 -0.13
CA CYS A 43 10.44 -3.33 1.01
C CYS A 43 10.94 -4.78 0.87
N GLU A 44 10.72 -5.44 -0.27
CA GLU A 44 11.11 -6.83 -0.54
C GLU A 44 10.61 -7.81 0.54
N HIS A 45 9.49 -7.49 1.18
CA HIS A 45 8.89 -8.35 2.19
C HIS A 45 8.46 -9.65 1.53
N SER A 46 8.67 -10.80 2.18
CA SER A 46 8.20 -12.11 1.73
C SER A 46 7.17 -12.65 2.72
N ALA A 47 6.00 -13.09 2.24
CA ALA A 47 5.12 -13.90 3.07
C ALA A 47 5.08 -15.32 2.54
N GLY A 48 4.94 -16.27 3.47
CA GLY A 48 5.01 -17.69 3.17
C GLY A 48 3.93 -18.17 2.19
N PRO A 49 4.03 -19.42 1.72
CA PRO A 49 3.29 -20.00 0.58
C PRO A 49 1.80 -20.29 0.87
N ALA A 50 1.16 -19.49 1.72
CA ALA A 50 -0.11 -19.80 2.35
C ALA A 50 -1.31 -19.93 1.37
N PHE A 51 -1.16 -19.63 0.08
CA PHE A 51 -2.28 -19.54 -0.87
C PHE A 51 -2.11 -20.29 -2.19
N SER A 52 -1.02 -21.05 -2.36
CA SER A 52 -0.82 -21.92 -3.54
C SER A 52 -2.01 -22.86 -3.79
N HIS A 53 -2.66 -23.31 -2.73
CA HIS A 53 -3.85 -24.17 -2.81
C HIS A 53 -5.11 -23.51 -3.39
N LEU A 54 -5.20 -22.16 -3.38
CA LEU A 54 -6.31 -21.44 -4.02
C LEU A 54 -6.13 -21.28 -5.53
N PHE A 55 -4.90 -21.48 -6.01
CA PHE A 55 -4.54 -21.36 -7.42
C PHE A 55 -3.81 -22.63 -7.88
N PRO A 56 -4.51 -23.78 -7.93
CA PRO A 56 -3.88 -25.08 -8.21
C PRO A 56 -3.27 -25.17 -9.62
N ASP A 57 -3.70 -24.31 -10.53
CA ASP A 57 -3.20 -24.23 -11.91
C ASP A 57 -2.03 -23.24 -12.08
N LEU A 58 -1.68 -22.48 -11.03
CA LEU A 58 -0.49 -21.62 -11.03
C LEU A 58 0.67 -22.39 -10.41
N ASP A 59 1.86 -22.19 -10.95
CA ASP A 59 3.09 -22.72 -10.36
C ASP A 59 3.16 -22.25 -8.88
N PRO A 60 3.31 -23.16 -7.91
CA PRO A 60 3.36 -22.82 -6.49
C PRO A 60 4.44 -21.81 -6.12
N GLU A 61 5.53 -21.70 -6.90
CA GLU A 61 6.55 -20.67 -6.74
C GLU A 61 6.08 -19.28 -7.23
N LEU A 62 5.03 -19.22 -8.05
CA LEU A 62 4.41 -18.00 -8.58
C LEU A 62 3.19 -17.53 -7.77
N VAL A 63 2.67 -18.35 -6.86
CA VAL A 63 1.58 -17.95 -5.96
C VAL A 63 2.16 -17.29 -4.72
N VAL A 64 2.50 -16.01 -4.86
CA VAL A 64 3.36 -15.33 -3.88
C VAL A 64 2.63 -14.72 -2.69
N ARG A 65 1.31 -14.59 -2.66
CA ARG A 65 0.58 -14.22 -1.43
C ARG A 65 -0.92 -14.22 -1.64
N ALA A 66 -1.69 -14.24 -0.56
CA ALA A 66 -3.02 -13.63 -0.48
C ALA A 66 -3.19 -13.13 0.95
N LEU A 67 -3.35 -11.84 1.22
CA LEU A 67 -3.60 -11.42 2.61
C LEU A 67 -5.09 -11.53 2.91
N GLY A 68 -5.57 -12.79 2.89
CA GLY A 68 -6.87 -13.18 3.37
C GLY A 68 -6.87 -13.28 4.90
N ARG A 69 -7.23 -12.17 5.55
CA ARG A 69 -7.45 -11.95 7.00
C ARG A 69 -6.22 -11.52 7.81
N SER A 70 -6.19 -10.20 7.98
CA SER A 70 -5.58 -9.43 9.06
C SER A 70 -5.48 -10.17 10.40
N GLY A 71 -4.28 -10.22 10.96
CA GLY A 71 -4.11 -10.67 12.34
C GLY A 71 -2.68 -10.82 12.86
N HIS A 72 -1.63 -10.21 12.27
CA HIS A 72 -0.28 -10.35 12.84
C HIS A 72 0.52 -9.05 12.79
N THR A 73 0.96 -8.61 13.97
CA THR A 73 1.84 -7.45 14.18
C THR A 73 3.29 -7.80 13.88
N THR A 74 3.62 -8.12 12.62
CA THR A 74 5.01 -8.32 12.20
C THR A 74 5.68 -6.97 11.96
N ALA A 75 7.02 -6.95 11.92
CA ALA A 75 7.77 -5.74 11.56
C ALA A 75 7.43 -5.32 10.12
N ASP A 76 7.37 -6.29 9.21
CA ASP A 76 7.05 -6.13 7.80
C ASP A 76 5.68 -5.44 7.57
N GLU A 77 4.64 -5.84 8.31
CA GLU A 77 3.31 -5.21 8.21
C GLU A 77 3.32 -3.76 8.72
N ARG A 78 4.12 -3.46 9.76
CA ARG A 78 4.26 -2.09 10.28
C ARG A 78 5.04 -1.20 9.32
N GLU A 79 6.08 -1.75 8.71
CA GLU A 79 6.90 -1.05 7.72
C GLU A 79 6.08 -0.77 6.45
N ALA A 80 5.33 -1.76 5.96
CA ALA A 80 4.43 -1.59 4.82
C ALA A 80 3.35 -0.53 5.10
N GLU A 81 2.69 -0.60 6.26
CA GLU A 81 1.67 0.37 6.68
C GLU A 81 2.24 1.81 6.77
N MET A 82 3.44 1.94 7.35
CA MET A 82 4.11 3.22 7.47
C MET A 82 4.44 3.81 6.10
N LEU A 83 5.04 3.03 5.20
CA LEU A 83 5.40 3.48 3.86
C LEU A 83 4.16 3.82 3.03
N ALA A 84 3.11 3.00 3.07
CA ALA A 84 1.84 3.26 2.41
C ALA A 84 1.20 4.58 2.88
N SER A 85 1.30 4.88 4.17
CA SER A 85 0.86 6.15 4.75
C SER A 85 1.71 7.33 4.28
N MET A 86 3.04 7.20 4.22
CA MET A 86 3.93 8.23 3.69
C MET A 86 3.64 8.54 2.22
N ILE A 87 3.51 7.52 1.36
CA ILE A 87 3.23 7.71 -0.08
C ILE A 87 1.90 8.43 -0.28
N ARG A 88 0.85 8.02 0.43
CA ARG A 88 -0.48 8.68 0.35
C ARG A 88 -0.40 10.15 0.75
N THR A 89 0.36 10.48 1.78
CA THR A 89 0.55 11.88 2.20
C THR A 89 1.43 12.68 1.25
N ALA A 90 2.44 12.06 0.65
CA ALA A 90 3.33 12.71 -0.33
C ALA A 90 2.64 12.94 -1.69
N GLY A 91 1.64 12.12 -2.02
CA GLY A 91 0.84 12.21 -3.25
C GLY A 91 -0.31 13.21 -3.18
N VAL A 92 -0.60 13.79 -2.00
CA VAL A 92 -1.38 15.03 -1.93
C VAL A 92 -0.42 16.13 -2.33
N PRO A 93 -0.55 16.77 -3.51
CA PRO A 93 0.18 17.98 -3.77
C PRO A 93 -0.39 19.01 -2.81
N GLU A 94 0.22 19.14 -1.64
CA GLU A 94 0.31 20.46 -1.08
C GLU A 94 1.06 21.24 -2.17
N ARG A 95 0.35 22.12 -2.88
CA ARG A 95 0.99 23.30 -3.47
C ARG A 95 1.43 24.15 -2.28
N ASP A 96 2.26 23.58 -1.42
CA ASP A 96 2.97 24.30 -0.40
C ASP A 96 4.06 24.98 -1.21
N ASP A 97 3.83 26.26 -1.45
CA ASP A 97 4.87 27.19 -1.78
C ASP A 97 5.42 27.71 -0.43
N PRO A 98 6.33 26.97 0.22
CA PRO A 98 6.91 27.41 1.48
C PRO A 98 7.59 28.76 1.32
N LEU A 99 8.10 29.07 0.13
CA LEU A 99 8.67 30.38 -0.18
C LEU A 99 7.60 31.47 -0.26
N GLY A 100 6.42 31.19 -0.81
CA GLY A 100 5.26 32.09 -0.82
C GLY A 100 4.69 32.35 0.57
N ARG A 101 4.68 31.33 1.44
CA ARG A 101 4.29 31.49 2.85
C ARG A 101 5.31 32.31 3.63
N PHE A 102 6.61 32.10 3.39
CA PHE A 102 7.68 32.93 3.94
C PHE A 102 7.62 34.37 3.42
N ALA A 103 7.39 34.58 2.12
CA ALA A 103 7.26 35.91 1.52
C ALA A 103 6.06 36.68 2.09
N THR A 104 4.93 36.00 2.29
CA THR A 104 3.74 36.55 2.94
C THR A 104 4.01 36.91 4.41
N ALA A 105 4.70 36.04 5.15
CA ALA A 105 5.10 36.31 6.54
C ALA A 105 6.12 37.46 6.67
N LEU A 106 6.93 37.69 5.63
CA LEU A 106 7.89 38.80 5.53
C LEU A 106 7.28 40.07 4.92
N GLY A 107 5.97 40.07 4.58
CA GLY A 107 5.26 41.23 4.03
C GLY A 107 5.58 41.57 2.58
N ALA A 108 6.23 40.66 1.84
CA ALA A 108 6.47 40.80 0.41
C ALA A 108 5.24 40.28 -0.35
N HIS A 109 4.34 41.19 -0.73
CA HIS A 109 3.28 40.86 -1.68
C HIS A 109 3.83 40.89 -3.11
N PRO A 110 3.52 39.89 -3.95
CA PRO A 110 3.82 39.99 -5.37
C PRO A 110 2.98 41.12 -6.00
N LEU A 111 3.58 41.84 -6.95
CA LEU A 111 2.97 42.95 -7.69
C LEU A 111 1.82 42.48 -8.59
#